data_AF-A0A7S4PX07-F1
#
_entry.id   AF-A0A7S4PX07-F1
#
_cell.length_a   1.000
_cell.length_b   1.000
_cell.length_c   1.000
_cell.angle_alpha   90.00
_cell.angle_beta   90.00
_cell.angle_gamma   90.00
#
_symmetry.space_group_name_H-M   'P 1'
#
loop_
_entity.id
_entity.type
_entity.pdbx_description
1 polymer ?
#
loop_
_entity_poly.entity_id
_entity_poly.type
_entity_poly.pdbx_seq_one_letter_code
_entity_poly.pdbx_strand_id
1 'polypeptide(L)'
;ARGTFCWPELPVLETPLSEILEGHEVDSDARYTMTEHQFEKLTSSREYQEDPTRRIARLDGRARTLMSSYRTGCRSDLVFRPGAQRPRFFTVRECARMQGFPEDLELQSINPNRAYHQLGNAVCPVVIAAITAA
;
A
#
# COMPACT_ATOMS: atom_id res chain seq x y z
N ALA A 1 28.83 -30.03 11.45
CA ALA A 1 27.70 -30.18 10.51
C ALA A 1 26.93 -28.86 10.52
N ARG A 2 26.68 -28.23 9.38
CA ARG A 2 25.71 -27.12 9.31
C ARG A 2 24.33 -27.77 9.45
N GLY A 3 23.54 -27.34 10.42
CA GLY A 3 22.15 -27.80 10.56
C GLY A 3 21.37 -27.51 9.28
N THR A 4 20.41 -28.36 8.93
CA THR A 4 19.49 -28.12 7.81
C THR A 4 18.57 -26.96 8.19
N PHE A 5 18.57 -25.88 7.40
CA PHE A 5 17.63 -24.78 7.57
C PHE A 5 16.21 -25.27 7.24
N CYS A 6 15.25 -24.89 8.08
CA CYS A 6 13.83 -25.13 7.87
C CYS A 6 13.10 -23.79 7.83
N TRP A 7 12.18 -23.62 6.88
CA TRP A 7 11.36 -22.42 6.82
C TRP A 7 10.40 -22.36 8.02
N PRO A 8 10.20 -21.18 8.65
CA PRO A 8 9.18 -21.02 9.67
C PRO A 8 7.79 -21.13 9.04
N GLU A 9 6.82 -21.58 9.84
CA GLU A 9 5.41 -21.36 9.52
C GLU A 9 5.07 -19.90 9.81
N LEU A 10 4.61 -19.19 8.77
CA LEU A 10 4.18 -17.79 8.90
C LEU A 10 2.68 -17.75 9.24
N PRO A 11 2.26 -16.94 10.22
CA PRO A 11 0.84 -16.75 10.48
C PRO A 11 0.17 -16.12 9.27
N VAL A 12 -1.02 -16.60 8.93
CA VAL A 12 -1.87 -15.93 7.94
C VAL A 12 -2.46 -14.69 8.61
N LEU A 13 -2.02 -13.51 8.17
CA LEU A 13 -2.59 -12.25 8.63
C LEU A 13 -3.92 -12.02 7.90
N GLU A 14 -5.02 -12.15 8.64
CA GLU A 14 -6.38 -11.85 8.17
C GLU A 14 -6.77 -10.38 8.35
N THR A 15 -5.80 -9.51 8.67
CA THR A 15 -6.00 -8.08 8.85
C THR A 15 -6.53 -7.45 7.55
N PRO A 16 -7.75 -6.90 7.55
CA PRO A 16 -8.30 -6.23 6.38
C PRO A 16 -7.58 -4.91 6.15
N LEU A 17 -7.53 -4.48 4.88
CA LEU A 17 -6.89 -3.23 4.49
C LEU A 17 -7.46 -2.02 5.25
N SER A 18 -8.73 -2.03 5.63
CA SER A 18 -9.37 -0.98 6.42
C SER A 18 -8.68 -0.70 7.75
N GLU A 19 -8.05 -1.69 8.38
CA GLU A 19 -7.38 -1.54 9.68
C GLU A 19 -6.03 -0.82 9.59
N ILE A 20 -5.41 -0.80 8.40
CA ILE A 20 -4.11 -0.13 8.22
C ILE A 20 -4.26 1.33 7.75
N LEU A 21 -5.46 1.75 7.35
CA LEU A 21 -5.71 3.10 6.84
C LEU A 21 -5.63 4.16 7.93
N GLU A 22 -5.17 5.35 7.56
CA GLU A 22 -5.30 6.55 8.39
C GLU A 22 -6.75 7.08 8.36
N GLY A 23 -7.04 8.06 9.22
CA GLY A 23 -8.37 8.62 9.39
C GLY A 23 -8.95 9.24 8.11
N HIS A 24 -10.22 9.62 8.13
CA HIS A 24 -10.91 10.16 6.95
C HIS A 24 -10.33 11.51 6.46
N GLU A 25 -9.64 12.24 7.32
CA GLU A 25 -8.98 13.50 7.00
C GLU A 25 -7.99 13.41 5.84
N VAL A 26 -7.29 12.27 5.69
CA VAL A 26 -6.31 12.10 4.61
C VAL A 26 -6.95 11.90 3.23
N ASP A 27 -8.26 11.63 3.15
CA ASP A 27 -8.97 11.48 1.86
C ASP A 27 -9.03 12.78 1.07
N SER A 28 -9.01 13.91 1.78
CA SER A 28 -9.01 15.26 1.21
C SER A 28 -7.62 15.89 1.09
N ASP A 29 -6.56 15.20 1.53
CA ASP A 29 -5.21 15.73 1.49
C ASP A 29 -4.63 15.65 0.07
N ALA A 30 -4.41 16.82 -0.55
CA ALA A 30 -3.89 16.96 -1.90
C ALA A 30 -2.52 16.28 -2.14
N ARG A 31 -1.76 15.95 -1.09
CA ARG A 31 -0.52 15.17 -1.21
C ARG A 31 -0.80 13.72 -1.64
N TYR A 32 -1.97 13.17 -1.33
CA TYR A 32 -2.34 11.78 -1.58
C TYR A 32 -3.50 11.64 -2.56
N THR A 33 -4.45 12.56 -2.55
CA THR A 33 -5.58 12.59 -3.49
C THR A 33 -5.08 12.76 -4.92
N MET A 34 -5.64 11.99 -5.85
CA MET A 34 -5.33 12.14 -7.27
C MET A 34 -5.71 13.54 -7.75
N THR A 35 -4.92 14.07 -8.69
CA THR A 35 -5.30 15.31 -9.39
C THR A 35 -6.47 15.04 -10.33
N GLU A 36 -7.14 16.11 -10.78
CA GLU A 36 -8.25 15.98 -11.74
C GLU A 36 -7.80 15.24 -13.01
N HIS A 37 -6.66 15.67 -13.57
CA HIS A 37 -6.09 15.05 -14.76
C HIS A 37 -5.75 13.57 -14.56
N GLN A 38 -5.23 13.19 -13.39
CA GLN A 38 -4.95 11.79 -13.09
C GLN A 38 -6.25 10.97 -12.98
N PHE A 39 -7.29 11.55 -12.39
CA PHE A 39 -8.58 10.90 -12.24
C PHE A 39 -9.30 10.74 -13.59
N GLU A 40 -9.31 11.77 -14.43
CA GLU A 40 -9.79 11.70 -15.82
C GLU A 40 -9.06 10.62 -16.62
N LYS A 41 -7.74 10.53 -16.49
CA LYS A 41 -6.96 9.48 -17.15
C LYS A 41 -7.29 8.09 -16.63
N LEU A 42 -7.57 7.96 -15.34
CA LEU A 42 -7.98 6.70 -14.72
C LEU A 42 -9.35 6.27 -15.26
N THR A 43 -10.35 7.15 -15.20
CA THR A 43 -11.74 6.87 -15.57
C THR A 43 -11.94 6.70 -17.08
N SER A 44 -11.11 7.33 -17.90
CA SER A 44 -11.10 7.11 -19.36
C SER A 44 -10.38 5.82 -19.79
N SER A 45 -9.66 5.15 -18.89
CA SER A 45 -8.96 3.91 -19.24
C SER A 45 -9.93 2.73 -19.40
N ARG A 46 -9.71 1.91 -20.43
CA ARG A 46 -10.53 0.71 -20.69
C ARG A 46 -10.58 -0.23 -19.49
N GLU A 47 -9.44 -0.43 -18.81
CA GLU A 47 -9.35 -1.30 -17.63
C GLU A 47 -10.31 -0.85 -16.52
N TYR A 48 -10.39 0.46 -16.26
CA TYR A 48 -11.28 1.01 -15.24
C TYR A 48 -12.75 0.97 -15.66
N GLN A 49 -13.05 1.24 -16.94
CA GLN A 49 -14.42 1.18 -17.47
C GLN A 49 -14.98 -0.25 -17.47
N GLU A 50 -14.13 -1.25 -17.71
CA GLU A 50 -14.51 -2.65 -17.59
C GLU A 50 -14.77 -3.05 -16.13
N ASP A 51 -13.86 -2.67 -15.22
CA ASP A 51 -13.95 -3.04 -13.81
C ASP A 51 -13.13 -2.06 -12.93
N PRO A 52 -13.79 -1.13 -12.22
CA PRO A 52 -13.13 -0.21 -11.30
C PRO A 52 -12.35 -0.91 -10.18
N THR A 53 -12.73 -2.13 -9.80
CA THR A 53 -12.06 -2.88 -8.71
C THR A 53 -10.64 -3.31 -9.09
N ARG A 54 -10.27 -3.25 -10.38
CA ARG A 54 -8.88 -3.43 -10.83
C ARG A 54 -7.96 -2.29 -10.40
N ARG A 55 -8.51 -1.15 -9.98
CA ARG A 55 -7.75 0.05 -9.58
C ARG A 55 -8.11 0.53 -8.18
N ILE A 56 -9.32 0.28 -7.72
CA ILE A 56 -9.77 0.65 -6.38
C ILE A 56 -9.54 -0.51 -5.41
N ALA A 57 -8.90 -0.19 -4.29
CA ALA A 57 -8.55 -1.17 -3.27
C ALA A 57 -9.80 -1.71 -2.56
N ARG A 58 -9.81 -3.01 -2.29
CA ARG A 58 -10.83 -3.67 -1.48
C ARG A 58 -10.52 -3.49 0.00
N LEU A 59 -11.27 -2.62 0.67
CA LEU A 59 -11.00 -2.27 2.07
C LEU A 59 -11.27 -3.42 3.05
N ASP A 60 -12.19 -4.32 2.69
CA ASP A 60 -12.55 -5.53 3.44
C ASP A 60 -11.57 -6.70 3.22
N GLY A 61 -10.62 -6.55 2.29
CA GLY A 61 -9.76 -7.63 1.82
C GLY A 61 -8.28 -7.34 2.02
N ARG A 62 -7.48 -8.12 1.29
CA ARG A 62 -6.01 -7.98 1.27
C ARG A 62 -5.60 -6.95 0.20
N ALA A 63 -4.54 -6.21 0.50
CA ALA A 63 -3.89 -5.36 -0.47
C ALA A 63 -3.26 -6.20 -1.61
N ARG A 64 -3.17 -5.62 -2.81
CA ARG A 64 -2.23 -6.14 -3.82
C ARG A 64 -0.79 -5.78 -3.42
N THR A 65 0.17 -6.44 -4.07
CA THR A 65 1.59 -6.18 -3.85
C THR A 65 1.92 -4.69 -3.99
N LEU A 66 2.48 -4.10 -2.93
CA LEU A 66 3.01 -2.74 -2.96
C LEU A 66 4.26 -2.71 -3.84
N MET A 67 4.13 -2.18 -5.06
CA MET A 67 5.25 -2.06 -5.99
C MET A 67 6.11 -0.83 -5.70
N SER A 68 7.40 -0.88 -6.05
CA SER A 68 8.29 0.28 -5.96
C SER A 68 7.89 1.44 -6.88
N SER A 69 7.12 1.16 -7.93
CA SER A 69 6.53 2.14 -8.84
C SER A 69 5.16 2.65 -8.38
N TYR A 70 4.74 2.42 -7.13
CA TYR A 70 3.37 2.69 -6.66
C TYR A 70 2.85 4.10 -6.99
N ARG A 71 3.66 5.16 -6.90
CA ARG A 71 3.23 6.53 -7.24
C ARG A 71 3.31 6.89 -8.73
N THR A 72 4.07 6.13 -9.51
CA THR A 72 4.44 6.48 -10.89
C THR A 72 3.91 5.50 -11.94
N GLY A 73 3.52 4.31 -11.50
CA GLY A 73 2.99 3.23 -12.32
C GLY A 73 1.48 3.30 -12.51
N CYS A 74 0.97 2.37 -13.30
CA CYS A 74 -0.44 2.28 -13.68
C CYS A 74 -1.18 1.09 -13.04
N ARG A 75 -0.62 0.40 -12.04
CA ARG A 75 -1.26 -0.77 -11.41
C ARG A 75 -1.46 -0.63 -9.90
N SER A 76 -1.36 0.60 -9.43
CA SER A 76 -1.48 0.93 -8.01
C SER A 76 -2.92 0.82 -7.56
N ASP A 77 -3.12 0.17 -6.42
CA ASP A 77 -4.36 0.21 -5.65
C ASP A 77 -4.60 1.62 -5.10
N LEU A 78 -5.84 2.10 -5.21
CA LEU A 78 -6.24 3.42 -4.75
C LEU A 78 -7.34 3.30 -3.69
N VAL A 79 -7.26 4.12 -2.64
CA VAL A 79 -8.31 4.22 -1.64
C VAL A 79 -9.41 5.14 -2.15
N PHE A 80 -10.64 4.64 -2.18
CA PHE A 80 -11.80 5.45 -2.52
C PHE A 80 -12.94 5.17 -1.55
N ARG A 81 -13.01 5.97 -0.47
CA ARG A 81 -14.03 5.85 0.57
C ARG A 81 -15.29 6.65 0.21
N PRO A 82 -16.48 6.26 0.70
CA PRO A 82 -17.69 7.05 0.56
C PRO A 82 -17.50 8.50 1.01
N GLY A 83 -17.97 9.46 0.21
CA GLY A 83 -17.84 10.89 0.49
C GLY A 83 -16.57 11.54 -0.06
N ALA A 84 -15.57 10.77 -0.51
CA ALA A 84 -14.42 11.32 -1.23
C ALA A 84 -14.83 11.74 -2.66
N GLN A 85 -14.30 12.87 -3.14
CA GLN A 85 -14.54 13.33 -4.51
C GLN A 85 -13.69 12.56 -5.54
N ARG A 86 -12.45 12.21 -5.18
CA ARG A 86 -11.51 11.47 -6.02
C ARG A 86 -10.78 10.42 -5.19
N PRO A 87 -10.37 9.30 -5.81
CA PRO A 87 -9.51 8.33 -5.15
C PRO A 87 -8.16 8.95 -4.76
N ARG A 88 -7.54 8.38 -3.73
CA ARG A 88 -6.19 8.74 -3.30
C ARG A 88 -5.25 7.54 -3.33
N PHE A 89 -3.97 7.83 -3.41
CA PHE A 89 -2.94 6.85 -3.09
C PHE A 89 -2.95 6.55 -1.58
N PHE A 90 -2.45 5.37 -1.19
CA PHE A 90 -2.06 5.11 0.18
C PHE A 90 -1.05 6.17 0.63
N THR A 91 -1.07 6.50 1.91
CA THR A 91 -0.03 7.32 2.50
C THR A 91 1.24 6.51 2.69
N VAL A 92 2.36 7.20 2.93
CA VAL A 92 3.64 6.54 3.22
C VAL A 92 3.54 5.69 4.49
N ARG A 93 2.78 6.16 5.50
CA ARG A 93 2.53 5.42 6.74
C ARG A 93 1.68 4.18 6.50
N GLU A 94 0.59 4.30 5.73
CA GLU A 94 -0.24 3.14 5.35
C GLU A 94 0.56 2.08 4.58
N CYS A 95 1.44 2.50 3.66
CA CYS A 95 2.37 1.60 2.99
C CYS A 95 3.34 0.90 3.95
N ALA A 96 3.84 1.60 4.97
CA ALA A 96 4.72 1.01 5.98
C ALA A 96 3.99 -0.01 6.87
N ARG A 97 2.75 0.30 7.28
CA ARG A 97 1.86 -0.65 7.99
C ARG A 97 1.60 -1.90 7.17
N MET A 98 1.31 -1.73 5.88
CA MET A 98 1.09 -2.85 4.95
C MET A 98 2.29 -3.81 4.88
N GLN A 99 3.51 -3.28 4.94
CA GLN A 99 4.74 -4.07 4.96
C GLN A 99 5.05 -4.65 6.36
N GLY A 100 4.38 -4.19 7.42
CA GLY A 100 4.65 -4.61 8.81
C GLY A 100 5.81 -3.87 9.47
N PHE A 101 6.14 -2.66 9.03
CA PHE A 101 7.07 -1.78 9.74
C PHE A 101 6.39 -1.18 10.98
N PRO A 102 7.17 -0.87 12.04
CA PRO A 102 6.61 -0.32 13.27
C PRO A 102 6.11 1.13 13.09
N GLU A 103 5.17 1.54 13.94
CA GLU A 103 4.54 2.87 13.88
C GLU A 103 5.54 4.00 14.11
N ASP A 104 6.60 3.76 14.89
CA ASP A 104 7.67 4.71 15.20
C ASP A 104 8.73 4.82 14.11
N LEU A 105 8.65 4.01 13.04
CA LEU A 105 9.59 4.11 11.93
C LEU A 105 9.57 5.51 11.33
N GLU A 106 10.69 6.21 11.41
CA GLU A 106 10.83 7.52 10.80
C GLU A 106 10.99 7.42 9.27
N LEU A 107 9.92 7.69 8.55
CA LEU A 107 9.88 7.69 7.09
C LEU A 107 10.23 9.07 6.51
N GLN A 108 11.20 9.74 7.13
CA GLN A 108 11.61 11.09 6.72
C GLN A 108 12.20 11.05 5.30
N SER A 109 11.47 11.61 4.35
CA SER A 109 12.06 11.99 3.06
C SER A 109 11.53 13.35 2.61
N ILE A 110 12.45 14.21 2.17
CA ILE A 110 12.14 15.49 1.50
C ILE A 110 11.23 15.25 0.27
N ASN A 111 11.26 14.03 -0.28
CA ASN A 111 10.45 13.61 -1.41
C ASN A 111 9.68 12.32 -1.08
N PRO A 112 8.35 12.34 -0.92
CA PRO A 112 7.55 11.18 -0.55
C PRO A 112 7.65 10.04 -1.58
N ASN A 113 7.92 10.34 -2.86
CA ASN A 113 8.12 9.31 -3.90
C ASN A 113 9.29 8.37 -3.59
N ARG A 114 10.32 8.87 -2.89
CA ARG A 114 11.45 8.04 -2.46
C ARG A 114 11.02 7.01 -1.41
N ALA A 115 10.19 7.43 -0.45
CA ALA A 115 9.68 6.54 0.59
C ALA A 115 8.80 5.43 0.01
N TYR A 116 7.91 5.75 -0.94
CA TYR A 116 7.13 4.71 -1.65
C TYR A 116 8.04 3.71 -2.38
N HIS A 117 9.07 4.20 -3.07
CA HIS A 117 10.01 3.32 -3.77
C HIS A 117 10.81 2.43 -2.81
N GLN A 118 11.23 2.95 -1.66
CA GLN A 118 11.90 2.17 -0.62
C GLN A 118 10.98 1.10 -0.03
N LEU A 119 9.75 1.48 0.34
CA LEU A 119 8.76 0.56 0.91
C LEU A 119 8.31 -0.51 -0.09
N GLY A 120 8.17 -0.17 -1.38
CA GLY A 120 7.82 -1.16 -2.41
C GLY A 120 8.97 -2.09 -2.83
N ASN A 121 10.22 -1.78 -2.46
CA ASN A 121 11.36 -2.68 -2.62
C ASN A 121 11.74 -3.39 -1.31
N ALA A 122 11.13 -3.02 -0.19
CA ALA A 122 11.40 -3.63 1.09
C ALA A 122 10.81 -5.04 1.16
N VAL A 123 11.43 -5.87 1.99
CA VAL A 123 10.84 -7.14 2.44
C VAL A 123 10.10 -6.87 3.74
N CYS A 124 8.94 -7.52 3.93
CA CYS A 124 8.15 -7.37 5.15
C CYS A 124 8.99 -7.73 6.41
N PRO A 125 9.19 -6.81 7.37
CA PRO A 125 9.99 -7.08 8.56
C PRO A 125 9.48 -8.26 9.38
N VAL A 126 8.16 -8.47 9.43
CA VAL A 126 7.54 -9.61 10.14
C VAL A 126 7.95 -10.96 9.56
N VAL A 127 8.20 -11.04 8.25
CA VAL A 127 8.70 -12.26 7.59
C VAL A 127 10.15 -12.50 7.96
N ILE A 128 10.98 -11.45 7.94
CA ILE A 128 12.39 -11.54 8.35
C ILE A 128 12.50 -11.95 9.81
N ALA A 129 11.70 -11.36 10.70
CA ALA A 129 11.67 -11.70 12.12
C ALA A 129 11.36 -13.19 12.36
N ALA A 130 10.37 -13.73 11.64
CA ALA A 130 10.03 -15.16 11.72
C ALA A 130 11.18 -16.06 11.22
N ILE A 131 11.85 -15.70 10.13
CA ILE A 131 13.00 -16.46 9.62
C ILE A 131 14.15 -16.46 10.62
N THR A 132 14.39 -15.34 11.31
CA THR A 132 15.48 -15.24 12.30
C THR A 132 15.17 -15.90 13.64
N ALA A 133 13.91 -16.21 13.91
CA ALA A 133 13.49 -16.88 15.14
C ALA A 133 13.49 -18.42 15.04
N ALA A 134 13.60 -18.97 13.82
CA ALA A 134 13.66 -20.40 13.53
C ALA A 134 15.09 -20.94 13.48
#